data_AF-A0A1Q5L144-F1
#
_entry.id   AF-A0A1Q5L144-F1
#
_cell.length_a   1.000
_cell.length_b   1.000
_cell.length_c   1.000
_cell.angle_alpha   90.00
_cell.angle_beta   90.00
_cell.angle_gamma   90.00
#
_symmetry.space_group_name_H-M   'P 1'
#
loop_
_entity.id
_entity.type
_entity.pdbx_description
1 polymer ?
#
loop_
_entity_poly.entity_id
_entity_poly.type
_entity_poly.pdbx_seq_one_letter_code
_entity_poly.pdbx_strand_id
1 'polypeptide(L)'
;MDGLRLVAALMVCLYHYAGRGGTVSESWHQTPAHVFPTLARAATYGCLGVQFFFVISGFVICMSSWGRTLGDFFRSRVARLYPAYWVALVLVTAAAMVLPAVVHPVRPDEFLVNLTMMQQPMGADRILGVCWTLWVEVRFYALFALLVVVRGVTYRRVVLFACGWTLAAVVCRTSGNALTDQIVMPDYAPFFVGGLALYLIHRFGSDLLLWGIVAVSWLLGQADATRGLWHAGAQGDFHREPWVILAIVTLAFAAVAAVALGWTRWAGWSWLVTAGALTYPFYLVHEHLGWFVIRVLHRGLGLPPWPTLLLTVLVMLALAQFIHRFVENPFGPRLKRALKRVRTPEISSQFTSAKDGKESAGSV
;
A
#
# COMPACT_ATOMS: atom_id res chain seq x y z
N MET A 1 14.26 4.06 3.81
CA MET A 1 12.83 3.75 3.54
C MET A 1 12.64 3.08 2.19
N ASP A 2 13.19 3.62 1.11
CA ASP A 2 12.98 3.10 -0.24
C ASP A 2 13.53 1.68 -0.47
N GLY A 3 14.70 1.35 0.09
CA GLY A 3 15.20 -0.03 0.07
C GLY A 3 14.29 -1.03 0.78
N LEU A 4 13.76 -0.68 1.95
CA LEU A 4 12.85 -1.56 2.71
C LEU A 4 11.54 -1.83 1.95
N ARG A 5 11.07 -0.84 1.19
CA ARG A 5 9.91 -0.99 0.31
C ARG A 5 10.15 -2.01 -0.80
N LEU A 6 11.31 -1.95 -1.46
CA LEU A 6 11.66 -2.94 -2.48
C LEU A 6 11.74 -4.34 -1.88
N VAL A 7 12.36 -4.50 -0.70
CA VAL A 7 12.40 -5.79 -0.01
C VAL A 7 10.99 -6.31 0.26
N ALA A 8 10.10 -5.49 0.81
CA ALA A 8 8.71 -5.87 1.04
C ALA A 8 7.96 -6.26 -0.25
N ALA A 9 8.18 -5.54 -1.35
CA ALA A 9 7.60 -5.88 -2.66
C ALA A 9 8.11 -7.22 -3.19
N LEU A 10 9.41 -7.49 -3.09
CA LEU A 10 10.01 -8.74 -3.53
C LEU A 10 9.53 -9.92 -2.67
N MET A 11 9.37 -9.73 -1.36
CA MET A 11 8.75 -10.74 -0.49
C MET A 11 7.36 -11.12 -0.97
N VAL A 12 6.49 -10.13 -1.25
CA VAL A 12 5.13 -10.38 -1.74
C VAL A 12 5.17 -11.03 -3.13
N CYS A 13 6.07 -10.59 -4.01
CA CYS A 13 6.24 -11.20 -5.33
C CYS A 13 6.62 -12.68 -5.24
N LEU A 14 7.60 -13.03 -4.41
CA LEU A 14 8.00 -14.42 -4.19
C LEU A 14 6.86 -15.24 -3.59
N TYR A 15 6.06 -14.65 -2.69
CA TYR A 15 4.86 -15.30 -2.18
C TYR A 15 3.88 -15.65 -3.31
N HIS A 16 3.59 -14.72 -4.22
CA HIS A 16 2.66 -14.97 -5.32
C HIS A 16 3.19 -15.94 -6.38
N TYR A 17 4.51 -16.11 -6.52
CA TYR A 17 5.10 -17.00 -7.53
C TYR A 17 5.44 -18.39 -7.01
N ALA A 18 5.89 -18.48 -5.76
CA ALA A 18 6.45 -19.70 -5.17
C ALA A 18 5.88 -20.05 -3.79
N GLY A 19 5.21 -19.12 -3.11
CA GLY A 19 4.79 -19.26 -1.71
C GLY A 19 3.31 -19.52 -1.47
N ARG A 20 2.51 -19.71 -2.53
CA ARG A 20 1.08 -20.02 -2.43
C ARG A 20 0.62 -20.96 -3.52
N GLY A 21 -0.51 -21.61 -3.30
CA GLY A 21 -1.26 -22.31 -4.34
C GLY A 21 -2.29 -21.41 -5.05
N GLY A 22 -3.24 -22.04 -5.73
CA GLY A 22 -4.32 -21.39 -6.46
C GLY A 22 -3.99 -21.23 -7.95
N THR A 23 -4.38 -20.10 -8.54
CA THR A 23 -4.18 -19.76 -9.97
C THR A 23 -2.73 -19.85 -10.45
N VAL A 24 -1.76 -19.60 -9.57
CA VAL A 24 -0.34 -19.76 -9.89
C VAL A 24 0.02 -21.23 -10.12
N SER A 25 -0.59 -22.18 -9.41
CA SER A 25 -0.36 -23.62 -9.62
C SER A 25 -0.79 -24.06 -11.02
N GLU A 26 -1.88 -23.50 -11.53
CA GLU A 26 -2.31 -23.76 -12.91
C GLU A 26 -1.33 -23.21 -13.94
N SER A 27 -0.66 -22.10 -13.62
CA SER A 27 0.36 -21.49 -14.47
C SER A 27 1.66 -22.30 -14.46
N TRP A 28 1.99 -22.94 -13.33
CA TRP A 28 3.11 -23.88 -13.19
C TRP A 28 2.80 -25.34 -13.57
N HIS A 29 1.54 -25.67 -13.91
CA HIS A 29 1.02 -27.05 -14.02
C HIS A 29 1.04 -27.90 -12.73
N GLN A 30 1.69 -27.45 -11.67
CA GLN A 30 1.84 -28.15 -10.40
C GLN A 30 1.86 -27.13 -9.26
N THR A 31 1.72 -27.57 -8.00
CA THR A 31 1.82 -26.65 -6.86
C THR A 31 3.26 -26.11 -6.77
N PRO A 32 3.46 -24.82 -6.45
CA PRO A 32 4.81 -24.29 -6.34
C PRO A 32 5.69 -24.95 -5.28
N ALA A 33 5.09 -25.63 -4.29
CA ALA A 33 5.83 -26.43 -3.32
C ALA A 33 6.49 -27.67 -3.95
N HIS A 34 5.89 -28.27 -4.97
CA HIS A 34 6.54 -29.33 -5.74
C HIS A 34 7.57 -28.78 -6.72
N VAL A 35 7.29 -27.64 -7.35
CA VAL A 35 8.20 -27.02 -8.33
C VAL A 35 9.46 -26.46 -7.66
N PHE A 36 9.31 -25.85 -6.48
CA PHE A 36 10.40 -25.24 -5.73
C PHE A 36 10.37 -25.63 -4.23
N PRO A 37 10.72 -26.87 -3.85
CA PRO A 37 10.53 -27.36 -2.48
C PRO A 37 11.25 -26.56 -1.40
N THR A 38 12.44 -26.05 -1.70
CA THR A 38 13.22 -25.22 -0.76
C THR A 38 12.73 -23.78 -0.74
N LEU A 39 12.48 -23.18 -1.91
CA LEU A 39 12.05 -21.80 -2.02
C LEU A 39 10.64 -21.61 -1.45
N ALA A 40 9.71 -22.53 -1.70
CA ALA A 40 8.33 -22.44 -1.23
C ALA A 40 8.23 -22.33 0.29
N ARG A 41 9.12 -23.03 1.02
CA ARG A 41 9.22 -22.95 2.48
C ARG A 41 9.59 -21.56 2.99
N ALA A 42 10.37 -20.79 2.23
CA ALA A 42 10.68 -19.39 2.56
C ALA A 42 9.62 -18.43 2.00
N ALA A 43 9.21 -18.64 0.75
CA ALA A 43 8.28 -17.78 0.01
C ALA A 43 6.88 -17.76 0.63
N THR A 44 6.45 -18.82 1.34
CA THR A 44 5.14 -18.84 2.05
C THR A 44 5.00 -17.71 3.08
N TYR A 45 6.11 -17.22 3.64
CA TYR A 45 6.12 -16.09 4.56
C TYR A 45 6.18 -14.73 3.85
N GLY A 46 6.36 -14.70 2.52
CA GLY A 46 6.45 -13.47 1.75
C GLY A 46 5.19 -12.60 1.81
N CYS A 47 4.04 -13.18 2.18
CA CYS A 47 2.81 -12.45 2.50
C CYS A 47 3.01 -11.43 3.63
N LEU A 48 3.95 -11.67 4.56
CA LEU A 48 4.32 -10.73 5.64
C LEU A 48 4.96 -9.43 5.12
N GLY A 49 5.35 -9.39 3.84
CA GLY A 49 5.74 -8.14 3.18
C GLY A 49 4.61 -7.10 3.18
N VAL A 50 3.34 -7.51 3.24
CA VAL A 50 2.20 -6.58 3.37
C VAL A 50 2.20 -5.88 4.73
N GLN A 51 2.39 -6.62 5.82
CA GLN A 51 2.52 -6.05 7.17
C GLN A 51 3.73 -5.11 7.24
N PHE A 52 4.84 -5.47 6.60
CA PHE A 52 6.00 -4.60 6.48
C PHE A 52 5.65 -3.29 5.73
N PHE A 53 4.90 -3.38 4.62
CA PHE A 53 4.37 -2.19 3.95
C PHE A 53 3.52 -1.32 4.86
N PHE A 54 2.68 -1.89 5.72
CA PHE A 54 1.85 -1.09 6.64
C PHE A 54 2.66 -0.36 7.71
N VAL A 55 3.74 -0.96 8.24
CA VAL A 55 4.67 -0.23 9.13
C VAL A 55 5.34 0.92 8.39
N ILE A 56 5.82 0.67 7.17
CA ILE A 56 6.41 1.71 6.31
C ILE A 56 5.41 2.81 5.98
N SER A 57 4.16 2.44 5.69
CA SER A 57 3.08 3.36 5.34
C SER A 57 2.71 4.24 6.52
N GLY A 58 2.63 3.70 7.74
CA GLY A 58 2.47 4.45 8.99
C GLY A 58 3.59 5.48 9.22
N PHE A 59 4.84 5.12 8.91
CA PHE A 59 5.95 6.07 9.01
C PHE A 59 5.86 7.18 7.97
N VAL A 60 5.59 6.81 6.71
CA VAL A 60 5.62 7.76 5.58
C VAL A 60 4.40 8.66 5.54
N ILE A 61 3.23 8.21 6.00
CA ILE A 61 2.05 9.07 6.09
C ILE A 61 2.33 10.28 6.97
N CYS A 62 2.83 10.04 8.19
CA CYS A 62 3.16 11.08 9.15
C CYS A 62 4.23 12.03 8.59
N MET A 63 5.28 11.48 7.98
CA MET A 63 6.31 12.26 7.28
C MET A 63 5.73 13.16 6.19
N SER A 64 4.90 12.60 5.32
CA SER A 64 4.38 13.29 4.14
C SER A 64 3.29 14.32 4.44
N SER A 65 2.59 14.16 5.56
CA SER A 65 1.52 15.07 6.00
C SER A 65 2.03 16.25 6.83
N TRP A 66 3.24 16.16 7.39
CA TRP A 66 3.72 17.17 8.32
C TRP A 66 3.89 18.53 7.65
N GLY A 67 3.23 19.56 8.20
CA GLY A 67 3.26 20.91 7.63
C GLY A 67 2.53 21.07 6.29
N ARG A 68 1.67 20.11 5.91
CA ARG A 68 0.88 20.17 4.67
C ARG A 68 -0.61 20.27 4.94
N THR A 69 -1.33 20.91 4.03
CA THR A 69 -2.79 20.97 4.07
C THR A 69 -3.40 19.64 3.62
N LEU A 70 -4.67 19.39 3.99
CA LEU A 70 -5.43 18.23 3.51
C LEU A 70 -5.46 18.14 1.97
N GLY A 71 -5.65 19.29 1.30
CA GLY A 71 -5.71 19.34 -0.16
C GLY A 71 -4.37 18.96 -0.81
N ASP A 72 -3.25 19.46 -0.28
CA ASP A 72 -1.92 19.11 -0.79
C ASP A 72 -1.59 17.64 -0.56
N PHE A 73 -1.99 17.10 0.58
CA PHE A 73 -1.85 15.70 0.90
C PHE A 73 -2.62 14.82 -0.10
N PHE A 74 -3.91 15.06 -0.28
CA PHE A 74 -4.77 14.28 -1.19
C PHE A 74 -4.28 14.34 -2.63
N ARG A 75 -4.01 15.55 -3.14
CA ARG A 75 -3.50 15.75 -4.51
C ARG A 75 -2.19 15.02 -4.75
N SER A 76 -1.27 15.06 -3.78
CA SER A 76 0.02 14.39 -3.88
C SER A 76 -0.12 12.86 -3.93
N ARG A 77 -1.13 12.29 -3.27
CA ARG A 77 -1.37 10.85 -3.25
C ARG A 77 -2.10 10.39 -4.52
N VAL A 78 -3.16 11.09 -4.93
CA VAL A 78 -3.88 10.78 -6.17
C VAL A 78 -2.95 10.86 -7.39
N ALA A 79 -2.16 11.94 -7.48
CA ALA A 79 -1.20 12.13 -8.57
C ALA A 79 -0.11 11.05 -8.64
N ARG A 80 0.16 10.36 -7.52
CA ARG A 80 1.16 9.31 -7.44
C ARG A 80 0.57 7.93 -7.74
N LEU A 81 -0.61 7.63 -7.22
CA LEU A 81 -1.20 6.28 -7.27
C LEU A 81 -1.96 6.02 -8.58
N TYR A 82 -2.87 6.92 -8.96
CA TYR A 82 -3.83 6.65 -10.03
C TYR A 82 -3.21 6.40 -11.41
N PRO A 83 -2.17 7.15 -11.87
CA PRO A 83 -1.62 6.95 -13.21
C PRO A 83 -1.11 5.52 -13.46
N ALA A 84 -0.29 4.98 -12.54
CA ALA A 84 0.22 3.62 -12.68
C ALA A 84 -0.88 2.58 -12.42
N TYR A 85 -1.81 2.85 -11.49
CA TYR A 85 -2.96 1.98 -11.23
C TYR A 85 -3.83 1.78 -12.47
N TRP A 86 -4.20 2.85 -13.18
CA TRP A 86 -5.01 2.76 -14.40
C TRP A 86 -4.30 2.00 -15.51
N VAL A 87 -3.00 2.22 -15.69
CA VAL A 87 -2.23 1.47 -16.68
C VAL A 87 -2.15 -0.01 -16.33
N ALA A 88 -1.88 -0.34 -15.06
CA ALA A 88 -1.89 -1.73 -14.61
C ALA A 88 -3.26 -2.40 -14.79
N LEU A 89 -4.35 -1.65 -14.53
CA LEU A 89 -5.71 -2.12 -14.73
C LEU A 89 -5.97 -2.48 -16.20
N VAL A 90 -5.63 -1.56 -17.12
CA VAL A 90 -5.77 -1.81 -18.57
C VAL A 90 -4.93 -3.00 -19.02
N LEU A 91 -3.68 -3.11 -18.56
CA LEU A 91 -2.79 -4.22 -18.93
C LEU A 91 -3.33 -5.57 -18.45
N VAL A 92 -3.83 -5.64 -17.22
CA VAL A 92 -4.42 -6.88 -16.68
C VAL A 92 -5.71 -7.24 -17.40
N THR A 93 -6.58 -6.27 -17.68
CA THR A 93 -7.80 -6.50 -18.47
C THR A 93 -7.46 -6.97 -19.89
N ALA A 94 -6.45 -6.39 -20.54
CA ALA A 94 -5.98 -6.86 -21.84
C ALA A 94 -5.42 -8.29 -21.78
N ALA A 95 -4.64 -8.62 -20.74
CA ALA A 95 -4.15 -9.98 -20.53
C ALA A 95 -5.28 -11.00 -20.31
N ALA A 96 -6.37 -10.59 -19.64
CA ALA A 96 -7.57 -11.41 -19.47
C ALA A 96 -8.28 -11.75 -20.78
N MET A 97 -8.28 -10.82 -21.74
CA MET A 97 -8.86 -11.05 -23.08
C MET A 97 -8.03 -12.02 -23.91
N VAL A 98 -6.69 -12.02 -23.74
CA VAL A 98 -5.79 -12.91 -24.49
C VAL A 98 -5.74 -14.30 -23.88
N LEU A 99 -5.74 -14.42 -22.55
CA LEU A 99 -5.64 -15.69 -21.85
C LEU A 99 -6.59 -15.76 -20.63
N PRO A 100 -7.88 -16.07 -20.87
CA PRO A 100 -8.91 -16.14 -19.81
C PRO A 100 -8.63 -17.19 -18.74
N ALA A 101 -7.73 -18.14 -19.02
CA ALA A 101 -7.33 -19.21 -18.11
C ALA A 101 -6.43 -18.75 -16.95
N VAL A 102 -5.98 -17.49 -16.94
CA VAL A 102 -5.16 -16.90 -15.85
C VAL A 102 -5.86 -15.73 -15.18
N VAL A 103 -6.59 -14.94 -15.96
CA VAL A 103 -7.34 -13.78 -15.48
C VAL A 103 -8.76 -13.90 -15.98
N HIS A 104 -9.72 -13.89 -15.06
CA HIS A 104 -11.13 -14.05 -15.42
C HIS A 104 -11.59 -12.93 -16.37
N PRO A 105 -12.53 -13.24 -17.29
CA PRO A 105 -13.13 -12.23 -18.15
C PRO A 105 -13.69 -11.08 -17.31
N VAL A 106 -13.28 -9.86 -17.65
CA VAL A 106 -13.66 -8.65 -16.90
C VAL A 106 -14.93 -8.07 -17.49
N ARG A 107 -15.95 -7.86 -16.66
CA ARG A 107 -17.17 -7.18 -17.09
C ARG A 107 -16.94 -5.67 -17.21
N PRO A 108 -17.58 -4.96 -18.16
CA PRO A 108 -17.39 -3.52 -18.30
C PRO A 108 -17.76 -2.73 -17.03
N ASP A 109 -18.81 -3.14 -16.31
CA ASP A 109 -19.21 -2.50 -15.05
C ASP A 109 -18.16 -2.67 -13.96
N GLU A 110 -17.56 -3.86 -13.83
CA GLU A 110 -16.46 -4.12 -12.89
C GLU A 110 -15.23 -3.28 -13.23
N PHE A 111 -14.89 -3.15 -14.51
CA PHE A 111 -13.80 -2.29 -14.97
C PHE A 111 -14.01 -0.83 -14.54
N LEU A 112 -15.22 -0.30 -14.77
CA LEU A 112 -15.57 1.07 -14.39
C LEU A 112 -15.50 1.30 -12.87
N VAL A 113 -15.98 0.35 -12.06
CA VAL A 113 -15.86 0.44 -10.61
C VAL A 113 -14.39 0.39 -10.18
N ASN A 114 -13.58 -0.50 -10.76
CA ASN A 114 -12.16 -0.60 -10.43
C ASN A 114 -11.39 0.70 -10.75
N LEU A 115 -11.76 1.46 -11.80
CA LEU A 115 -11.13 2.77 -12.10
C LEU A 115 -11.15 3.75 -10.91
N THR A 116 -12.12 3.60 -9.99
CA THR A 116 -12.30 4.43 -8.79
C THR A 116 -11.57 3.91 -7.55
N MET A 117 -10.99 2.70 -7.61
CA MET A 117 -10.51 1.94 -6.43
C MET A 117 -11.60 1.60 -5.40
N MET A 118 -12.89 1.71 -5.73
CA MET A 118 -14.03 1.43 -4.85
C MET A 118 -14.66 0.03 -5.03
N GLN A 119 -13.97 -0.90 -5.67
CA GLN A 119 -14.47 -2.26 -5.93
C GLN A 119 -14.81 -3.03 -4.66
N GLN A 120 -14.00 -2.94 -3.61
CA GLN A 120 -14.29 -3.65 -2.35
C GLN A 120 -15.57 -3.17 -1.64
N PRO A 121 -15.79 -1.87 -1.38
CA PRO A 121 -17.03 -1.43 -0.75
C PRO A 121 -18.26 -1.60 -1.64
N MET A 122 -18.09 -1.59 -2.97
CA MET A 122 -19.19 -1.82 -3.91
C MET A 122 -19.45 -3.31 -4.19
N GLY A 123 -18.68 -4.22 -3.60
CA GLY A 123 -18.82 -5.67 -3.81
C GLY A 123 -18.43 -6.15 -5.21
N ALA A 124 -17.70 -5.34 -5.98
CA ALA A 124 -17.22 -5.70 -7.31
C ALA A 124 -15.92 -6.51 -7.22
N ASP A 125 -15.69 -7.37 -8.21
CA ASP A 125 -14.49 -8.19 -8.27
C ASP A 125 -13.23 -7.34 -8.51
N ARG A 126 -12.13 -7.78 -7.89
CA ARG A 126 -10.84 -7.10 -7.95
C ARG A 126 -10.10 -7.57 -9.18
N ILE A 127 -10.01 -6.71 -10.19
CA ILE A 127 -9.22 -6.99 -11.41
C ILE A 127 -7.73 -7.07 -11.07
N LEU A 128 -7.26 -6.16 -10.20
CA LEU A 128 -5.92 -6.19 -9.63
C LEU A 128 -5.99 -6.86 -8.27
N GLY A 129 -5.55 -8.11 -8.12
CA GLY A 129 -5.68 -8.84 -6.86
C GLY A 129 -5.11 -8.08 -5.66
N VAL A 130 -3.90 -7.53 -5.78
CA VAL A 130 -3.21 -6.70 -4.77
C VAL A 130 -3.94 -5.43 -4.33
N CYS A 131 -4.99 -4.98 -5.00
CA CYS A 131 -5.65 -3.69 -4.68
C CYS A 131 -6.29 -3.65 -3.29
N TRP A 132 -6.53 -4.80 -2.65
CA TRP A 132 -7.07 -4.85 -1.29
C TRP A 132 -6.14 -4.17 -0.28
N THR A 133 -4.82 -4.27 -0.44
CA THR A 133 -3.86 -3.61 0.47
C THR A 133 -3.86 -2.11 0.26
N LEU A 134 -4.06 -1.66 -0.98
CA LEU A 134 -4.20 -0.24 -1.31
C LEU A 134 -5.48 0.34 -0.72
N TRP A 135 -6.59 -0.42 -0.75
CA TRP A 135 -7.84 0.00 -0.11
C TRP A 135 -7.68 0.20 1.41
N VAL A 136 -7.00 -0.75 2.07
CA VAL A 136 -6.61 -0.65 3.48
C VAL A 136 -5.77 0.63 3.70
N GLU A 137 -4.73 0.85 2.91
CA GLU A 137 -3.88 2.05 3.04
C GLU A 137 -4.66 3.37 2.83
N VAL A 138 -5.50 3.44 1.80
CA VAL A 138 -6.31 4.64 1.49
C VAL A 138 -7.30 4.93 2.61
N ARG A 139 -7.96 3.93 3.19
CA ARG A 139 -8.87 4.08 4.33
C ARG A 139 -8.15 4.63 5.55
N PHE A 140 -7.03 4.02 5.93
CA PHE A 140 -6.24 4.49 7.05
C PHE A 140 -5.77 5.94 6.83
N TYR A 141 -5.33 6.28 5.62
CA TYR A 141 -4.91 7.64 5.29
C TYR A 141 -6.06 8.63 5.30
N ALA A 142 -7.26 8.26 4.84
CA ALA A 142 -8.44 9.12 4.88
C ALA A 142 -8.82 9.43 6.33
N LEU A 143 -8.82 8.42 7.21
CA LEU A 143 -9.12 8.58 8.64
C LEU A 143 -8.06 9.41 9.36
N PHE A 144 -6.78 9.13 9.12
CA PHE A 144 -5.68 9.94 9.65
C PHE A 144 -5.77 11.39 9.14
N ALA A 145 -6.11 11.59 7.87
CA ALA A 145 -6.26 12.91 7.29
C ALA A 145 -7.43 13.69 7.93
N LEU A 146 -8.58 13.04 8.12
CA LEU A 146 -9.76 13.62 8.75
C LEU A 146 -9.51 13.99 10.21
N LEU A 147 -8.90 13.09 10.99
CA LEU A 147 -8.74 13.26 12.44
C LEU A 147 -7.52 14.10 12.83
N VAL A 148 -6.44 14.06 12.03
CA VAL A 148 -5.16 14.71 12.37
C VAL A 148 -4.84 15.85 11.40
N VAL A 149 -4.87 15.61 10.10
CA VAL A 149 -4.38 16.59 9.10
C VAL A 149 -5.31 17.80 8.98
N VAL A 150 -6.63 17.62 9.01
CA VAL A 150 -7.63 18.71 8.95
C VAL A 150 -7.36 19.79 9.99
N ARG A 151 -7.03 19.38 11.22
CA ARG A 151 -6.78 20.32 12.32
C ARG A 151 -5.33 20.84 12.32
N GLY A 152 -4.44 20.17 11.59
CA GLY A 152 -2.99 20.39 11.58
C GLY A 152 -2.23 19.30 12.33
N VAL A 153 -1.17 18.77 11.72
CA VAL A 153 -0.38 17.69 12.32
C VAL A 153 0.51 18.22 13.44
N THR A 154 0.33 17.71 14.66
CA THR A 154 1.17 18.01 15.83
C THR A 154 1.53 16.75 16.58
N TYR A 155 2.62 16.78 17.37
CA TYR A 155 3.06 15.64 18.19
C TYR A 155 1.91 15.06 19.02
N ARG A 156 1.25 15.90 19.82
CA ARG A 156 0.15 15.49 20.71
C ARG A 156 -1.01 14.85 19.95
N ARG A 157 -1.37 15.37 18.77
CA ARG A 157 -2.49 14.81 17.98
C ARG A 157 -2.16 13.46 17.37
N VAL A 158 -0.92 13.27 16.90
CA VAL A 158 -0.49 11.96 16.38
C VAL A 158 -0.43 10.93 17.51
N VAL A 159 0.06 11.30 18.70
CA VAL A 159 0.06 10.42 19.88
C VAL A 159 -1.37 10.08 20.31
N LEU A 160 -2.26 11.07 20.43
CA LEU A 160 -3.66 10.82 20.78
C LEU A 160 -4.37 9.94 19.75
N PHE A 161 -4.11 10.17 18.46
CA PHE A 161 -4.60 9.30 17.39
C PHE A 161 -4.05 7.88 17.53
N ALA A 162 -2.74 7.72 17.76
CA ALA A 162 -2.09 6.41 17.93
C ALA A 162 -2.71 5.62 19.10
N CYS A 163 -2.82 6.25 20.28
CA CYS A 163 -3.40 5.61 21.46
C CYS A 163 -4.90 5.32 21.28
N GLY A 164 -5.66 6.29 20.77
CA GLY A 164 -7.10 6.14 20.54
C GLY A 164 -7.41 5.07 19.49
N TRP A 165 -6.63 5.01 18.40
CA TRP A 165 -6.80 4.02 17.35
C TRP A 165 -6.41 2.61 17.81
N THR A 166 -5.35 2.50 18.63
CA THR A 166 -4.97 1.23 19.27
C THR A 166 -6.07 0.72 20.20
N LEU A 167 -6.63 1.61 21.03
CA LEU A 167 -7.76 1.28 21.90
C LEU A 167 -8.98 0.86 21.08
N ALA A 168 -9.31 1.62 20.03
CA ALA A 168 -10.41 1.28 19.13
C ALA A 168 -10.22 -0.11 18.50
N ALA A 169 -9.00 -0.44 18.04
CA ALA A 169 -8.71 -1.76 17.46
C ALA A 169 -8.91 -2.91 18.46
N VAL A 170 -8.50 -2.71 19.73
CA VAL A 170 -8.74 -3.69 20.80
C VAL A 170 -10.23 -3.84 21.09
N VAL A 171 -10.98 -2.74 21.20
CA VAL A 171 -12.42 -2.77 21.47
C VAL A 171 -13.19 -3.42 20.31
N CYS A 172 -12.86 -3.10 19.05
CA CYS A 172 -13.50 -3.69 17.88
C CYS A 172 -13.41 -5.22 17.91
N ARG A 173 -12.21 -5.75 18.21
CA ARG A 173 -12.01 -7.20 18.35
C ARG A 173 -12.88 -7.84 19.42
N THR A 174 -13.08 -7.17 20.54
CA THR A 174 -13.97 -7.68 21.60
C THR A 174 -15.45 -7.58 21.24
N SER A 175 -15.82 -6.62 20.39
CA SER A 175 -17.22 -6.36 20.02
C SER A 175 -17.77 -7.28 18.93
N GLY A 176 -16.90 -7.82 18.05
CA GLY A 176 -17.29 -8.68 16.94
C GLY A 176 -18.20 -8.00 15.89
N ASN A 177 -18.22 -6.67 15.82
CA ASN A 177 -19.10 -5.94 14.92
C ASN A 177 -18.43 -5.68 13.56
N ALA A 178 -19.01 -6.25 12.51
CA ALA A 178 -18.50 -6.14 11.14
C ALA A 178 -18.36 -4.69 10.64
N LEU A 179 -19.23 -3.77 11.07
CA LEU A 179 -19.14 -2.37 10.69
C LEU A 179 -17.89 -1.72 11.31
N THR A 180 -17.60 -2.01 12.58
CA THR A 180 -16.43 -1.45 13.26
C THR A 180 -15.14 -2.03 12.72
N ASP A 181 -15.13 -3.31 12.32
CA ASP A 181 -13.99 -3.93 11.65
C ASP A 181 -13.71 -3.28 10.29
N GLN A 182 -14.78 -2.91 9.57
CA GLN A 182 -14.70 -2.15 8.33
C GLN A 182 -14.32 -0.68 8.51
N ILE A 183 -14.23 -0.13 9.72
CA ILE A 183 -13.76 1.24 9.92
C ILE A 183 -12.37 1.23 10.53
N VAL A 184 -12.18 0.46 11.59
CA VAL A 184 -10.97 0.50 12.44
C VAL A 184 -9.86 -0.40 11.90
N MET A 185 -10.22 -1.48 11.19
CA MET A 185 -9.29 -2.41 10.56
C MET A 185 -8.33 -3.03 11.59
N PRO A 186 -8.88 -3.72 12.61
CA PRO A 186 -8.10 -4.14 13.77
C PRO A 186 -6.89 -5.00 13.42
N ASP A 187 -6.96 -5.82 12.37
CA ASP A 187 -5.88 -6.72 11.93
C ASP A 187 -4.64 -5.98 11.40
N TYR A 188 -4.82 -4.74 10.93
CA TYR A 188 -3.77 -3.96 10.27
C TYR A 188 -3.37 -2.71 11.06
N ALA A 189 -4.27 -2.21 11.91
CA ALA A 189 -4.08 -1.02 12.73
C ALA A 189 -2.74 -0.98 13.50
N PRO A 190 -2.29 -2.06 14.19
CA PRO A 190 -1.05 -2.02 14.94
C PRO A 190 0.18 -1.70 14.09
N PHE A 191 0.24 -2.21 12.85
CA PHE A 191 1.37 -1.94 11.95
C PHE A 191 1.47 -0.46 11.57
N PHE A 192 0.33 0.15 11.21
CA PHE A 192 0.30 1.59 10.90
C PHE A 192 0.63 2.44 12.12
N VAL A 193 0.07 2.14 13.29
CA VAL A 193 0.33 2.89 14.53
C VAL A 193 1.79 2.79 14.95
N GLY A 194 2.39 1.60 14.86
CA GLY A 194 3.81 1.39 15.08
C GLY A 194 4.67 2.27 14.16
N GLY A 195 4.32 2.33 12.88
CA GLY A 195 4.96 3.24 11.92
C GLY A 195 4.84 4.72 12.28
N LEU A 196 3.66 5.17 12.73
CA LEU A 196 3.45 6.56 13.20
C LEU A 196 4.39 6.90 14.36
N ALA A 197 4.48 6.03 15.36
CA ALA A 197 5.33 6.22 16.53
C ALA A 197 6.82 6.23 16.16
N LEU A 198 7.25 5.33 15.27
CA LEU A 198 8.62 5.32 14.75
C LEU A 198 8.97 6.63 14.02
N TYR A 199 8.01 7.24 13.30
CA TYR A 199 8.25 8.55 12.71
C TYR A 199 8.36 9.67 13.75
N LEU A 200 7.56 9.63 14.82
CA LEU A 200 7.71 10.58 15.92
C LEU A 200 9.08 10.44 16.60
N ILE A 201 9.58 9.22 16.79
CA ILE A 201 10.94 8.97 17.30
C ILE A 201 11.98 9.59 16.38
N HIS A 202 11.83 9.38 15.07
CA HIS A 202 12.73 9.96 14.07
C HIS A 202 12.76 11.50 14.12
N ARG A 203 11.62 12.15 14.36
CA ARG A 203 11.48 13.61 14.29
C ARG A 203 11.79 14.32 15.61
N PHE A 204 11.38 13.77 16.74
CA PHE A 204 11.43 14.41 18.05
C PHE A 204 12.41 13.74 19.02
N GLY A 205 13.01 12.61 18.64
CA GLY A 205 13.90 11.82 19.47
C GLY A 205 13.19 10.67 20.19
N SER A 206 13.99 9.82 20.82
CA SER A 206 13.50 8.67 21.58
C SER A 206 12.85 9.12 22.89
N ASP A 207 11.61 8.71 23.10
CA ASP A 207 10.84 8.89 24.34
C ASP A 207 10.26 7.53 24.77
N LEU A 208 10.17 7.30 26.08
CA LEU A 208 9.65 6.06 26.66
C LEU A 208 8.20 5.82 26.21
N LEU A 209 7.40 6.88 26.13
CA LEU A 209 6.02 6.78 25.64
C LEU A 209 5.97 6.29 24.19
N LEU A 210 6.81 6.83 23.31
CA LEU A 210 6.83 6.43 21.90
C LEU A 210 7.28 4.98 21.73
N TRP A 211 8.31 4.57 22.47
CA TRP A 211 8.75 3.16 22.49
C TRP A 211 7.68 2.25 23.10
N GLY A 212 6.92 2.71 24.09
CA GLY A 212 5.74 2.01 24.61
C GLY A 212 4.68 1.78 23.53
N ILE A 213 4.36 2.80 22.72
CA ILE A 213 3.44 2.67 21.59
C ILE A 213 3.97 1.67 20.56
N VAL A 214 5.27 1.73 20.23
CA VAL A 214 5.91 0.78 19.30
C VAL A 214 5.84 -0.64 19.85
N ALA A 215 6.15 -0.84 21.13
CA ALA A 215 6.13 -2.16 21.78
C ALA A 215 4.71 -2.75 21.80
N VAL A 216 3.70 -1.97 22.19
CA VAL A 216 2.30 -2.41 22.15
C VAL A 216 1.86 -2.71 20.73
N SER A 217 2.21 -1.86 19.76
CA SER A 217 1.89 -2.06 18.34
C SER A 217 2.55 -3.34 17.80
N TRP A 218 3.79 -3.61 18.18
CA TRP A 218 4.50 -4.83 17.83
C TRP A 218 3.82 -6.06 18.44
N LEU A 219 3.54 -6.07 19.75
CA LEU A 219 2.87 -7.18 20.43
C LEU A 219 1.50 -7.50 19.81
N LEU A 220 0.67 -6.48 19.56
CA LEU A 220 -0.63 -6.66 18.93
C LEU A 220 -0.49 -7.15 17.48
N GLY A 221 0.42 -6.55 16.70
CA GLY A 221 0.69 -6.97 15.34
C GLY A 221 1.21 -8.41 15.26
N GLN A 222 1.98 -8.86 16.23
CA GLN A 222 2.43 -10.25 16.33
C GLN A 222 1.29 -11.22 16.58
N ALA A 223 0.40 -10.88 17.50
CA ALA A 223 -0.79 -11.66 17.78
C ALA A 223 -1.67 -11.80 16.53
N ASP A 224 -1.90 -10.69 15.81
CA ASP A 224 -2.72 -10.67 14.59
C ASP A 224 -2.05 -11.44 13.44
N ALA A 225 -0.76 -11.24 13.21
CA ALA A 225 -0.01 -11.98 12.17
C ALA A 225 0.01 -13.49 12.44
N THR A 226 0.22 -13.91 13.69
CA THR A 226 0.25 -15.32 14.06
C THR A 226 -1.14 -15.95 13.92
N ARG A 227 -2.20 -15.30 14.41
CA ARG A 227 -3.59 -15.80 14.27
C ARG A 227 -4.03 -15.94 12.81
N GLY A 228 -3.63 -15.00 11.96
CA GLY A 228 -4.03 -14.99 10.55
C GLY A 228 -3.25 -15.97 9.66
N LEU A 229 -2.06 -16.41 10.07
CA LEU A 229 -1.16 -17.21 9.23
C LEU A 229 -0.83 -18.59 9.78
N TRP A 230 -0.98 -18.80 11.09
CA TRP A 230 -0.74 -20.07 11.75
C TRP A 230 -2.06 -20.67 12.25
N HIS A 231 -2.26 -21.94 11.90
CA HIS A 231 -3.38 -22.73 12.40
C HIS A 231 -2.83 -24.05 12.95
N ALA A 232 -3.20 -24.39 14.19
CA ALA A 232 -2.77 -25.62 14.82
C ALA A 232 -3.26 -26.83 14.01
N GLY A 233 -2.34 -27.75 13.67
CA GLY A 233 -2.68 -28.94 12.88
C GLY A 233 -2.96 -28.66 11.41
N ALA A 234 -2.63 -27.47 10.88
CA ALA A 234 -2.69 -27.22 9.44
C ALA A 234 -1.84 -28.24 8.68
N GLN A 235 -2.47 -28.97 7.78
CA GLN A 235 -1.81 -29.89 6.86
C GLN A 235 -1.85 -29.29 5.45
N GLY A 236 -0.72 -29.27 4.77
CA GLY A 236 -0.62 -28.79 3.39
C GLY A 236 0.75 -28.24 3.03
N ASP A 237 0.93 -28.02 1.73
CA ASP A 237 2.18 -27.59 1.08
C ASP A 237 2.79 -26.28 1.63
N PHE A 238 1.98 -25.44 2.29
CA PHE A 238 2.35 -24.09 2.71
C PHE A 238 2.20 -23.86 4.22
N HIS A 239 2.65 -24.84 5.02
CA HIS A 239 2.73 -24.72 6.48
C HIS A 239 3.66 -23.56 6.92
N ARG A 240 3.29 -22.87 8.00
CA ARG A 240 4.00 -21.71 8.54
C ARG A 240 4.26 -21.91 10.02
N GLU A 241 5.47 -21.65 10.47
CA GLU A 241 5.90 -21.75 11.85
C GLU A 241 5.70 -20.42 12.59
N PRO A 242 5.10 -20.41 13.80
CA PRO A 242 4.87 -19.19 14.58
C PRO A 242 6.16 -18.41 14.86
N TRP A 243 7.26 -19.11 15.14
CA TRP A 243 8.55 -18.48 15.45
C TRP A 243 9.15 -17.74 14.25
N VAL A 244 8.91 -18.22 13.04
CA VAL A 244 9.36 -17.56 11.81
C VAL A 244 8.50 -16.32 11.54
N ILE A 245 7.19 -16.40 11.77
CA ILE A 245 6.29 -15.24 11.70
C ILE A 245 6.76 -14.17 12.70
N LEU A 246 7.02 -14.57 13.95
CA LEU A 246 7.52 -13.71 15.01
C LEU A 246 8.83 -13.02 14.59
N ALA A 247 9.78 -13.78 14.04
CA ALA A 247 11.05 -13.24 13.59
C ALA A 247 10.89 -12.19 12.47
N ILE A 248 10.06 -12.49 11.46
CA ILE A 248 9.87 -11.61 10.30
C ILE A 248 9.16 -10.31 10.69
N VAL A 249 8.11 -10.38 11.51
CA VAL A 249 7.40 -9.17 11.97
C VAL A 249 8.31 -8.33 12.88
N THR A 250 9.10 -8.97 13.75
CA THR A 250 10.10 -8.26 14.58
C THR A 250 11.14 -7.57 13.70
N LEU A 251 11.64 -8.27 12.68
CA LEU A 251 12.59 -7.70 11.74
C LEU A 251 12.00 -6.52 10.97
N ALA A 252 10.72 -6.58 10.58
CA ALA A 252 10.04 -5.46 9.92
C ALA A 252 10.01 -4.21 10.80
N PHE A 253 9.60 -4.34 12.07
CA PHE A 253 9.62 -3.23 13.03
C PHE A 253 11.05 -2.74 13.31
N ALA A 254 12.00 -3.65 13.54
CA ALA A 254 13.39 -3.33 13.81
C ALA A 254 14.05 -2.62 12.61
N ALA A 255 13.76 -3.02 11.38
CA ALA A 255 14.28 -2.38 10.18
C ALA A 255 13.77 -0.94 10.03
N VAL A 256 12.47 -0.69 10.27
CA VAL A 256 11.94 0.68 10.26
C VAL A 256 12.48 1.49 11.43
N ALA A 257 12.67 0.88 12.61
CA ALA A 257 13.29 1.52 13.77
C ALA A 257 14.75 1.92 13.51
N ALA A 258 15.55 1.07 12.87
CA ALA A 258 16.92 1.38 12.48
C ALA A 258 16.99 2.56 11.49
N VAL A 259 15.99 2.69 10.60
CA VAL A 259 15.84 3.88 9.75
C VAL A 259 15.45 5.11 10.59
N ALA A 260 14.49 4.96 11.50
CA ALA A 260 14.02 6.04 12.37
C ALA A 260 15.16 6.63 13.22
N LEU A 261 15.99 5.78 13.81
CA LEU A 261 17.15 6.15 14.64
C LEU A 261 18.35 6.65 13.82
N GLY A 262 18.29 6.59 12.48
CA GLY A 262 19.36 7.06 11.60
C GLY A 262 20.56 6.11 11.52
N TRP A 263 20.46 4.86 11.97
CA TRP A 263 21.53 3.86 11.87
C TRP A 263 21.87 3.47 10.43
N THR A 264 20.97 3.75 9.49
CA THR A 264 21.11 3.44 8.07
C THR A 264 21.45 4.65 7.20
N ARG A 265 21.92 5.77 7.80
CA ARG A 265 22.32 6.98 7.06
C ARG A 265 23.43 6.73 6.04
N TRP A 266 24.26 5.72 6.27
CA TRP A 266 25.31 5.28 5.34
C TRP A 266 24.74 4.71 4.02
N ALA A 267 23.52 4.19 4.04
CA ALA A 267 22.85 3.58 2.89
C ALA A 267 22.04 4.60 2.06
N GLY A 268 22.62 5.78 1.82
CA GLY A 268 22.03 6.87 1.03
C GLY A 268 22.27 6.73 -0.48
N TRP A 269 22.29 5.51 -1.01
CA TRP A 269 22.69 5.27 -2.40
C TRP A 269 21.62 5.71 -3.40
N SER A 270 22.03 6.34 -4.51
CA SER A 270 21.13 6.88 -5.53
C SER A 270 20.23 5.82 -6.17
N TRP A 271 20.72 4.59 -6.34
CA TRP A 271 19.91 3.49 -6.89
C TRP A 271 18.76 3.07 -5.97
N LEU A 272 18.87 3.28 -4.65
CA LEU A 272 17.79 2.97 -3.70
C LEU A 272 16.59 3.90 -3.91
N VAL A 273 16.83 5.14 -4.35
CA VAL A 273 15.74 6.07 -4.72
C VAL A 273 14.98 5.53 -5.92
N THR A 274 15.69 5.07 -6.95
CA THR A 274 15.09 4.42 -8.12
C THR A 274 14.34 3.15 -7.72
N ALA A 275 14.93 2.30 -6.87
CA ALA A 275 14.28 1.10 -6.34
C ALA A 275 12.97 1.41 -5.61
N GLY A 276 12.94 2.46 -4.79
CA GLY A 276 11.72 2.91 -4.11
C GLY A 276 10.65 3.43 -5.06
N ALA A 277 11.07 4.13 -6.12
CA ALA A 277 10.16 4.61 -7.16
C ALA A 277 9.51 3.45 -7.92
N LEU A 278 10.26 2.37 -8.18
CA LEU A 278 9.78 1.19 -8.88
C LEU A 278 8.90 0.26 -8.06
N THR A 279 8.95 0.37 -6.73
CA THR A 279 8.20 -0.53 -5.85
C THR A 279 6.70 -0.50 -6.17
N TYR A 280 6.13 0.68 -6.40
CA TYR A 280 4.67 0.78 -6.60
C TYR A 280 4.21 0.22 -7.95
N PRO A 281 4.77 0.63 -9.12
CA PRO A 281 4.46 -0.01 -10.39
C PRO A 281 4.70 -1.52 -10.39
N PHE A 282 5.81 -1.97 -9.80
CA PHE A 282 6.11 -3.39 -9.69
C PHE A 282 5.05 -4.12 -8.85
N TYR A 283 4.68 -3.56 -7.70
CA TYR A 283 3.65 -4.13 -6.84
C TYR A 283 2.30 -4.26 -7.55
N LEU A 284 1.94 -3.34 -8.44
CA LEU A 284 0.69 -3.42 -9.21
C LEU A 284 0.69 -4.55 -10.25
N VAL A 285 1.82 -4.77 -10.94
CA VAL A 285 1.86 -5.70 -12.09
C VAL A 285 2.26 -7.12 -11.71
N HIS A 286 2.98 -7.32 -10.61
CA HIS A 286 3.64 -8.60 -10.35
C HIS A 286 2.70 -9.79 -10.16
N GLU A 287 1.45 -9.62 -9.71
CA GLU A 287 0.60 -10.77 -9.39
C GLU A 287 0.01 -11.40 -10.66
N HIS A 288 -1.02 -10.78 -11.24
CA HIS A 288 -1.80 -11.37 -12.33
C HIS A 288 -1.00 -11.41 -13.65
N LEU A 289 -0.27 -10.35 -13.98
CA LEU A 289 0.61 -10.36 -15.16
C LEU A 289 1.82 -11.27 -14.96
N GLY A 290 2.30 -11.40 -13.72
CA GLY A 290 3.33 -12.36 -13.38
C GLY A 290 2.90 -13.80 -13.64
N TRP A 291 1.70 -14.18 -13.19
CA TRP A 291 1.12 -15.51 -13.49
C TRP A 291 0.92 -15.74 -14.98
N PHE A 292 0.49 -14.70 -15.71
CA PHE A 292 0.37 -14.76 -17.17
C PHE A 292 1.72 -15.05 -17.82
N VAL A 293 2.76 -14.33 -17.44
CA VAL A 293 4.12 -14.53 -17.96
C VAL A 293 4.66 -15.91 -17.60
N ILE A 294 4.48 -16.38 -16.35
CA ILE A 294 4.85 -17.74 -15.94
C ILE A 294 4.18 -18.77 -16.85
N ARG A 295 2.88 -18.63 -17.11
CA ARG A 295 2.14 -19.54 -17.98
C ARG A 295 2.72 -19.57 -19.39
N VAL A 296 2.97 -18.40 -19.98
CA VAL A 296 3.52 -18.30 -21.34
C VAL A 296 4.94 -18.90 -21.42
N LEU A 297 5.80 -18.57 -20.47
CA LEU A 297 7.19 -19.03 -20.45
C LEU A 297 7.32 -20.52 -20.13
N HIS A 298 6.64 -20.99 -19.07
CA HIS A 298 6.76 -22.37 -18.61
C HIS A 298 5.92 -23.32 -19.46
N ARG A 299 4.64 -23.01 -19.69
CA ARG A 299 3.72 -23.90 -20.42
C ARG A 299 3.76 -23.70 -21.92
N GLY A 300 3.92 -22.46 -22.37
CA GLY A 300 3.96 -22.14 -23.81
C GLY A 300 5.31 -22.44 -24.44
N LEU A 301 6.40 -21.92 -23.85
CA LEU A 301 7.77 -22.09 -24.37
C LEU A 301 8.52 -23.28 -23.77
N GLY A 302 7.96 -23.97 -22.79
CA GLY A 302 8.59 -25.14 -22.17
C GLY A 302 9.83 -24.82 -21.32
N LEU A 303 10.02 -23.57 -20.87
CA LEU A 303 11.19 -23.20 -20.10
C LEU A 303 11.19 -23.87 -18.72
N PRO A 304 12.35 -24.29 -18.19
CA PRO A 304 12.43 -24.88 -16.87
C PRO A 304 12.07 -23.87 -15.76
N PRO A 305 11.72 -24.33 -14.55
CA PRO A 305 11.13 -23.48 -13.52
C PRO A 305 12.00 -22.31 -13.06
N TRP A 306 13.29 -22.55 -12.77
CA TRP A 306 14.19 -21.51 -12.26
C TRP A 306 14.43 -20.37 -13.27
N PRO A 307 14.75 -20.63 -14.54
CA PRO A 307 14.81 -19.59 -15.55
C PRO A 307 13.48 -18.87 -15.75
N THR A 308 12.35 -19.59 -15.70
CA THR A 308 11.03 -18.95 -15.81
C THR A 308 10.78 -17.98 -14.67
N LEU A 309 11.08 -18.37 -13.43
CA LEU A 309 10.93 -17.51 -12.26
C LEU A 309 11.78 -16.24 -12.38
N LEU A 310 13.07 -16.40 -12.70
CA LEU A 310 14.00 -15.29 -12.85
C LEU A 310 13.55 -14.34 -13.97
N LEU A 311 13.22 -14.89 -15.15
CA LEU A 311 12.77 -14.10 -16.29
C LEU A 311 11.46 -13.38 -16.00
N THR A 312 10.51 -14.02 -15.30
CA THR A 312 9.25 -13.38 -14.89
C THR A 312 9.51 -12.17 -13.99
N VAL A 313 10.37 -12.30 -12.98
CA VAL A 313 10.74 -11.18 -12.11
C VAL A 313 11.38 -10.05 -12.91
N LEU A 314 12.31 -10.38 -13.81
CA LEU A 314 12.98 -9.39 -14.66
C LEU A 314 12.01 -8.68 -15.60
N VAL A 315 11.07 -9.41 -16.23
CA VAL A 315 10.03 -8.83 -17.09
C VAL A 315 9.11 -7.92 -16.30
N MET A 316 8.71 -8.28 -15.08
CA MET A 316 7.89 -7.41 -14.23
C MET A 316 8.65 -6.17 -13.76
N LEU A 317 9.93 -6.27 -13.43
CA LEU A 317 10.78 -5.12 -13.10
C LEU A 317 10.98 -4.19 -14.31
N ALA A 318 11.18 -4.75 -15.50
CA ALA A 318 11.27 -3.99 -16.74
C ALA A 318 9.95 -3.26 -17.05
N LEU A 319 8.81 -3.95 -16.89
CA LEU A 319 7.48 -3.35 -17.04
C LEU A 319 7.24 -2.25 -16.01
N ALA A 320 7.62 -2.47 -14.76
CA ALA A 320 7.55 -1.46 -13.71
C ALA A 320 8.38 -0.20 -14.05
N GLN A 321 9.60 -0.39 -14.58
CA GLN A 321 10.46 0.69 -15.06
C GLN A 321 9.84 1.43 -16.24
N PHE A 322 9.19 0.72 -17.16
CA PHE A 322 8.47 1.32 -18.27
C PHE A 322 7.30 2.19 -17.77
N ILE A 323 6.44 1.65 -16.91
CA ILE A 323 5.32 2.40 -16.32
C ILE A 323 5.84 3.63 -15.54
N HIS A 324 6.88 3.46 -14.74
CA HIS A 324 7.47 4.57 -13.99
C HIS A 324 8.00 5.69 -14.92
N ARG A 325 8.76 5.32 -15.96
CA ARG A 325 9.38 6.28 -16.87
C ARG A 325 8.37 7.00 -17.77
N PHE A 326 7.43 6.26 -18.34
CA PHE A 326 6.53 6.78 -19.38
C PHE A 326 5.14 7.18 -18.87
N VAL A 327 4.76 6.75 -17.66
CA VAL A 327 3.44 7.06 -17.09
C VAL A 327 3.58 7.95 -15.86
N GLU A 328 4.25 7.47 -14.80
CA GLU A 328 4.28 8.21 -13.53
C GLU A 328 5.02 9.55 -13.64
N ASN A 329 6.22 9.55 -14.22
CA ASN A 329 7.05 10.75 -14.37
C ASN A 329 6.37 11.87 -15.18
N PRO A 330 5.73 11.59 -16.34
CA PRO A 330 5.05 12.65 -17.10
C PRO A 330 3.65 12.98 -16.58
N PHE A 331 2.81 11.99 -16.24
CA PHE A 331 1.40 12.24 -15.91
C PHE A 331 1.18 12.65 -14.46
N GLY A 332 2.01 12.20 -13.52
CA GLY A 332 1.87 12.56 -12.11
C GLY A 332 1.93 14.07 -11.86
N PRO A 333 2.97 14.79 -12.31
CA PRO A 333 3.05 16.24 -12.18
C PRO A 333 1.91 16.97 -12.89
N ARG A 334 1.47 16.47 -14.06
CA ARG A 334 0.35 17.04 -14.83
C ARG A 334 -0.97 16.91 -14.08
N LEU A 335 -1.27 15.73 -13.55
CA LEU A 335 -2.47 15.48 -12.74
C LEU A 335 -2.46 16.35 -11.48
N LYS A 336 -1.32 16.45 -10.79
CA LYS A 336 -1.16 17.33 -9.63
C LYS A 336 -1.45 18.79 -9.96
N ARG A 337 -0.98 19.30 -11.10
CA ARG A 337 -1.26 20.67 -11.57
C ARG A 337 -2.72 20.86 -11.94
N ALA A 338 -3.34 19.90 -12.63
CA ALA A 338 -4.76 19.94 -12.97
C ALA A 338 -5.64 20.02 -11.72
N LEU A 339 -5.39 19.15 -10.72
CA LEU A 339 -6.13 19.16 -9.45
C LEU A 339 -5.90 20.44 -8.61
N LYS A 340 -4.81 21.17 -8.86
CA LYS A 340 -4.57 22.49 -8.23
C LYS A 340 -5.40 23.60 -8.90
N ARG A 341 -5.63 23.52 -10.21
CA ARG A 341 -6.39 24.52 -10.99
C ARG A 341 -7.91 24.49 -10.75
N VAL A 342 -8.46 23.40 -10.20
CA VAL A 342 -9.92 23.23 -9.98
C VAL A 342 -10.48 24.02 -8.76
N ARG A 343 -9.70 24.93 -8.15
CA ARG A 343 -10.19 26.02 -7.26
C ARG A 343 -9.34 27.27 -7.57
N THR A 344 -9.86 28.41 -7.99
CA THR A 344 -11.03 29.17 -7.50
C THR A 344 -11.73 29.88 -8.68
N PRO A 345 -13.07 29.85 -8.84
CA PRO A 345 -13.76 31.07 -9.25
C PRO A 345 -13.66 32.00 -8.05
N GLU A 346 -12.89 33.08 -8.17
CA GLU A 346 -13.14 34.24 -7.33
C GLU A 346 -14.60 34.63 -7.59
N ILE A 347 -15.49 34.34 -6.64
CA ILE A 347 -16.70 35.13 -6.51
C ILE A 347 -16.19 36.47 -6.00
N SER A 348 -15.67 37.27 -6.93
CA SER A 348 -15.38 38.68 -6.70
C SER A 348 -16.67 39.29 -6.19
N SER A 349 -16.59 39.83 -4.99
CA SER A 349 -17.61 40.61 -4.31
C SER A 349 -18.11 41.76 -5.19
N GLN A 350 -19.09 41.50 -6.06
CA GLN A 350 -19.99 42.52 -6.59
C GLN A 350 -21.17 42.67 -5.62
N PHE A 351 -20.90 43.09 -4.39
CA PHE A 351 -21.95 43.58 -3.47
C PHE A 351 -21.39 44.62 -2.51
N THR A 352 -20.52 45.51 -3.00
CA THR A 352 -20.15 46.76 -2.32
C THR A 352 -19.91 47.86 -3.36
N SER A 353 -20.93 48.19 -4.15
CA SER A 353 -21.00 49.46 -4.87
C SER A 353 -22.46 49.80 -5.18
N ALA A 354 -23.22 50.08 -4.12
CA ALA A 354 -24.56 50.66 -4.23
C ALA A 354 -24.87 51.59 -3.04
N LYS A 355 -23.85 52.08 -2.32
CA LYS A 355 -24.04 53.01 -1.20
C LYS A 355 -23.42 54.41 -1.36
N ASP A 356 -22.58 54.64 -2.37
CA ASP A 356 -21.91 55.94 -2.55
C ASP A 356 -22.35 56.63 -3.85
N GLY A 357 -23.63 56.99 -3.96
CA GLY A 357 -24.18 57.61 -5.18
C GLY A 357 -25.34 58.57 -5.00
N LYS A 358 -25.67 59.00 -3.77
CA LYS A 358 -26.70 60.04 -3.54
C LYS A 358 -26.30 60.98 -2.41
N GLU A 359 -25.23 61.74 -2.62
CA GLU A 359 -24.96 62.98 -1.87
C GLU A 359 -24.14 63.94 -2.75
N SER A 360 -24.79 64.57 -3.74
CA SER A 360 -24.44 65.93 -4.21
C SER A 360 -25.48 66.42 -5.24
N ALA A 361 -26.49 67.14 -4.76
CA ALA A 361 -27.23 68.12 -5.57
C ALA A 361 -27.79 69.17 -4.62
N GLY A 362 -26.96 70.16 -4.29
CA GLY A 362 -27.35 71.41 -3.65
C GLY A 362 -27.27 72.55 -4.66
N SER A 363 -28.33 73.36 -4.69
CA SER A 363 -28.35 74.81 -4.97
C SER A 363 -27.46 75.36 -6.10
N VAL A 364 -28.08 75.82 -7.19
CA VAL A 364 -28.35 77.24 -7.49
C VAL A 364 -29.50 77.28 -8.50
#